data_AF-A0A3A8GRS0-F1
#
_entry.id   AF-A0A3A8GRS0-F1
#
_cell.length_a   1.000
_cell.length_b   1.000
_cell.length_c   1.000
_cell.angle_alpha   90.00
_cell.angle_beta   90.00
_cell.angle_gamma   90.00
#
_symmetry.space_group_name_H-M   'P 1'
#
loop_
_entity.id
_entity.type
_entity.pdbx_description
1 polymer ?
#
loop_
_entity_poly.entity_id
_entity_poly.type
_entity_poly.pdbx_seq_one_letter_code
_entity_poly.pdbx_strand_id
1 'polypeptide(L)'
;MKAVQLEYQCHLQDIGDSGWLPEGAPCGTQGESRRLESFGIRLRGEGAHLYTVRYWCKVEGMARPMGPLMDGAMCGTTGESRKLLGMQVELVRK
;
A
#
# COMPACT_ATOMS: atom_id res chain seq x y z
N MET A 1 3.17 9.07 22.72
CA MET A 1 3.21 8.25 21.49
C MET A 1 1.81 8.21 20.89
N LYS A 2 1.67 8.19 19.55
CA LYS A 2 0.35 8.04 18.91
C LYS A 2 -0.15 6.61 19.13
N ALA A 3 -1.42 6.47 19.53
CA ALA A 3 -2.03 5.18 19.82
C ALA A 3 -2.10 4.29 18.57
N VAL A 4 -2.46 4.85 17.41
CA VAL A 4 -2.43 4.17 16.11
C VAL A 4 -1.55 4.98 15.18
N GLN A 5 -0.64 4.32 14.48
CA GLN A 5 0.27 4.88 13.49
C GLN A 5 0.11 4.11 12.18
N LEU A 6 -0.05 4.84 11.08
CA LEU A 6 -0.10 4.27 9.74
C LEU A 6 1.33 4.18 9.18
N GLU A 7 1.66 3.03 8.62
CA GLU A 7 2.85 2.88 7.79
C GLU A 7 2.45 2.28 6.43
N TYR A 8 3.20 2.62 5.40
CA TYR A 8 2.97 2.11 4.06
C TYR A 8 4.28 1.85 3.32
N GLN A 9 4.23 0.93 2.37
CA GLN A 9 5.34 0.54 1.52
C GLN A 9 4.88 0.53 0.07
N CYS A 10 5.80 0.87 -0.84
CA CYS A 10 5.58 0.85 -2.27
C CYS A 10 6.61 -0.06 -2.94
N HIS A 11 6.18 -0.78 -3.98
CA HIS A 11 7.09 -1.34 -4.97
C HIS A 11 7.10 -0.42 -6.20
N LEU A 12 8.27 0.12 -6.52
CA LEU A 12 8.45 1.04 -7.63
C LEU A 12 9.25 0.36 -8.74
N GLN A 13 8.82 0.57 -9.98
CA GLN A 13 9.52 0.08 -11.16
C GLN A 13 11.01 0.47 -11.12
N ASP A 14 11.90 -0.51 -11.35
CA ASP A 14 13.36 -0.37 -11.43
C ASP A 14 14.06 0.13 -10.15
N ILE A 15 13.33 0.37 -9.07
CA ILE A 15 13.85 0.76 -7.75
C ILE A 15 13.63 -0.35 -6.73
N GLY A 16 12.48 -1.04 -6.83
CA GLY A 16 12.06 -2.07 -5.89
C GLY A 16 11.28 -1.51 -4.70
N ASP A 17 11.39 -2.19 -3.57
CA ASP A 17 10.62 -1.89 -2.38
C ASP A 17 11.17 -0.68 -1.62
N SER A 18 10.32 0.29 -1.29
CA SER A 18 10.70 1.50 -0.53
C SER A 18 11.04 1.25 0.95
N GLY A 19 10.79 0.03 1.45
CA GLY A 19 10.61 -0.23 2.87
C GLY A 19 9.33 0.42 3.44
N TRP A 20 9.09 0.23 4.75
CA TRP A 20 7.95 0.82 5.45
C TRP A 20 8.24 2.28 5.80
N LEU A 21 7.45 3.17 5.21
CA LEU A 21 7.51 4.60 5.41
C LEU A 21 6.42 5.02 6.41
N PRO A 22 6.70 6.02 7.26
CA PRO A 22 5.72 6.53 8.21
C PRO A 22 4.66 7.38 7.51
N GLU A 23 3.53 7.57 8.19
CA GLU A 23 2.49 8.50 7.76
C GLU A 23 3.04 9.89 7.39
N GLY A 24 2.60 10.42 6.24
CA GLY A 24 3.01 11.72 5.72
C GLY A 24 4.30 11.72 4.90
N ALA A 25 5.10 10.65 4.91
CA ALA A 25 6.25 10.53 4.01
C ALA A 25 5.82 10.17 2.58
N PRO A 26 6.40 10.76 1.52
CA PRO A 26 6.06 10.39 0.15
C PRO A 26 6.51 8.95 -0.16
N CYS A 27 5.60 8.14 -0.70
CA CYS A 27 5.86 6.76 -1.13
C CYS A 27 5.79 6.70 -2.66
N GLY A 28 6.94 6.90 -3.30
CA GLY A 28 7.04 7.11 -4.75
C GLY A 28 8.18 8.06 -5.10
N THR A 29 8.32 8.32 -6.40
CA THR A 29 9.25 9.30 -6.97
C THR A 29 8.48 10.46 -7.57
N GLN A 30 9.06 11.66 -7.53
CA GLN A 30 8.51 12.83 -8.22
C GLN A 30 9.32 13.14 -9.48
N GLY A 31 8.66 13.25 -10.63
CA GLY A 31 9.31 13.63 -11.90
C GLY A 31 10.06 12.51 -12.64
N GLU A 32 10.18 11.32 -12.05
CA GLU A 32 10.96 10.21 -12.64
C GLU A 32 10.16 9.26 -13.52
N SER A 33 8.84 9.49 -13.67
CA SER A 33 7.95 8.67 -14.51
C SER A 33 7.97 7.16 -14.19
N ARG A 34 8.29 6.78 -12.95
CA ARG A 34 8.28 5.39 -12.48
C ARG A 34 6.87 4.94 -12.13
N ARG A 35 6.53 3.69 -12.45
CA ARG A 35 5.26 3.09 -12.02
C ARG A 35 5.32 2.69 -10.55
N LEU A 36 4.25 3.02 -9.82
CA LEU A 36 3.89 2.32 -8.59
C LEU A 36 3.18 1.02 -8.98
N GLU A 37 3.82 -0.12 -8.73
CA GLU A 37 3.34 -1.43 -9.17
C GLU A 37 2.55 -2.16 -8.08
N SER A 38 2.94 -1.97 -6.82
CA SER A 38 2.19 -2.45 -5.65
C SER A 38 2.38 -1.55 -4.43
N PHE A 39 1.46 -1.66 -3.47
CA PHE A 39 1.58 -1.02 -2.17
C PHE A 39 1.09 -1.93 -1.04
N GLY A 40 1.61 -1.71 0.16
CA GLY A 40 1.13 -2.32 1.39
C GLY A 40 0.84 -1.25 2.43
N ILE A 41 -0.15 -1.49 3.29
CA ILE A 41 -0.50 -0.59 4.40
C ILE A 41 -0.59 -1.42 5.67
N ARG A 42 0.02 -0.95 6.76
CA ARG A 42 -0.08 -1.58 8.08
C ARG A 42 -0.29 -0.55 9.19
N LEU A 43 -0.81 -1.02 10.31
CA LEU A 43 -0.98 -0.25 11.53
C LEU A 43 0.08 -0.65 12.57
N ARG A 44 0.59 0.34 13.29
CA ARG A 44 1.56 0.20 14.39
C ARG A 44 1.13 1.03 15.60
N GLY A 45 1.85 0.87 16.70
CA GLY A 45 1.51 1.49 17.99
C GLY A 45 0.60 0.63 18.84
N GLU A 46 0.45 1.01 20.11
CA GLU A 46 -0.25 0.21 21.12
C GLU A 46 -1.72 -0.05 20.77
N GLY A 47 -2.40 0.90 20.14
CA GLY A 47 -3.80 0.78 19.71
C GLY A 47 -4.01 0.06 18.38
N ALA A 48 -2.95 -0.32 17.65
CA ALA A 48 -3.10 -0.96 16.33
C ALA A 48 -3.88 -2.28 16.40
N HIS A 49 -3.77 -3.01 17.51
CA HIS A 49 -4.47 -4.29 17.70
C HIS A 49 -6.00 -4.14 17.69
N LEU A 50 -6.54 -2.95 17.90
CA LEU A 50 -7.98 -2.67 17.92
C LEU A 50 -8.61 -2.56 16.53
N TYR A 51 -7.78 -2.50 15.48
CA TYR A 51 -8.23 -2.27 14.12
C TYR A 51 -7.53 -3.23 13.15
N THR A 52 -8.12 -3.37 11.97
CA THR A 52 -7.52 -3.93 10.77
C THR A 52 -7.66 -2.91 9.65
N VAL A 53 -6.60 -2.71 8.88
CA VAL A 53 -6.68 -1.95 7.63
C VAL A 53 -6.87 -2.93 6.48
N ARG A 54 -7.95 -2.75 5.71
CA ARG A 54 -8.24 -3.52 4.50
C ARG A 54 -8.09 -2.63 3.29
N TYR A 55 -7.58 -3.17 2.20
CA TYR A 55 -7.41 -2.39 0.98
C TYR A 55 -7.53 -3.22 -0.28
N TRP A 56 -8.02 -2.56 -1.31
CA TRP A 56 -8.11 -3.06 -2.68
C TRP A 56 -7.28 -2.19 -3.59
N CYS A 57 -6.87 -2.75 -4.71
CA CYS A 57 -6.20 -2.03 -5.76
C CYS A 57 -6.71 -2.47 -7.13
N LYS A 58 -6.88 -1.51 -8.03
CA LYS A 58 -7.11 -1.77 -9.45
C LYS A 58 -5.75 -1.75 -10.15
N VAL A 59 -5.36 -2.89 -10.73
CA VAL A 59 -4.13 -3.01 -11.51
C VAL A 59 -4.47 -2.92 -13.00
N GLU A 60 -3.63 -2.25 -13.76
CA GLU A 60 -3.72 -2.19 -15.22
C GLU A 60 -3.77 -3.59 -15.84
N GLY A 61 -4.71 -3.81 -16.77
CA GLY A 61 -4.91 -5.10 -17.44
C GLY A 61 -5.66 -6.16 -16.64
N MET A 62 -5.95 -5.95 -15.35
CA MET A 62 -6.78 -6.89 -14.57
C MET A 62 -8.27 -6.55 -14.68
N ALA A 63 -9.12 -7.56 -14.91
CA ALA A 63 -10.56 -7.35 -15.06
C ALA A 63 -11.24 -6.85 -13.77
N ARG A 64 -10.86 -7.40 -12.61
CA ARG A 64 -11.40 -7.05 -11.28
C ARG A 64 -10.35 -6.38 -10.41
N PRO A 65 -10.75 -5.54 -9.42
CA PRO A 65 -9.85 -5.11 -8.37
C PRO A 65 -9.30 -6.31 -7.59
N MET A 66 -8.03 -6.23 -7.19
CA MET A 66 -7.41 -7.18 -6.27
C MET A 66 -7.72 -6.74 -4.84
N GLY A 67 -8.19 -7.65 -3.98
CA GLY A 67 -8.49 -7.34 -2.57
C GLY A 67 -9.74 -8.01 -2.00
N PRO A 68 -10.00 -7.84 -0.69
CA PRO A 68 -9.18 -7.05 0.23
C PRO A 68 -7.89 -7.77 0.61
N LEU A 69 -6.77 -7.06 0.53
CA LEU A 69 -5.55 -7.37 1.25
C LEU A 69 -5.58 -6.61 2.58
N MET A 70 -4.78 -7.04 3.56
CA MET A 70 -4.86 -6.51 4.91
C MET A 70 -3.48 -6.43 5.56
N ASP A 71 -3.35 -5.49 6.49
CA ASP A 71 -2.32 -5.46 7.54
C ASP A 71 -0.90 -5.79 7.05
N GLY A 72 -0.50 -5.18 5.93
CA GLY A 72 0.86 -5.21 5.38
C GLY A 72 1.05 -6.10 4.15
N ALA A 73 0.05 -6.87 3.73
CA ALA A 73 0.13 -7.66 2.50
C ALA A 73 0.16 -6.77 1.23
N MET A 74 1.07 -7.00 0.29
CA MET A 74 1.18 -6.15 -0.90
C MET A 74 -0.03 -6.32 -1.84
N CYS A 75 -0.67 -5.21 -2.21
CA CYS A 75 -1.70 -5.16 -3.25
C CYS A 75 -1.11 -4.57 -4.52
N GLY A 76 -1.16 -5.36 -5.60
CA GLY A 76 -0.65 -4.99 -6.91
C GLY A 76 0.18 -6.13 -7.49
N THR A 77 1.16 -5.77 -8.31
CA THR A 77 2.10 -6.71 -8.92
C THR A 77 3.53 -6.21 -8.72
N THR A 78 4.51 -7.09 -8.87
CA THR A 78 5.93 -6.75 -8.79
C THR A 78 6.61 -7.27 -10.05
N GLY A 79 7.29 -6.40 -10.79
CA GLY A 79 8.05 -6.75 -12.00
C GLY A 79 7.19 -7.00 -13.24
N GLU A 80 5.86 -6.94 -13.14
CA GLU A 80 4.95 -7.11 -14.28
C GLU A 80 4.81 -5.86 -15.16
N SER A 81 5.47 -4.76 -14.80
CA SER A 81 5.37 -3.49 -15.53
C SER A 81 3.96 -2.92 -15.63
N ARG A 82 3.08 -3.27 -14.69
CA ARG A 82 1.69 -2.80 -14.60
C ARG A 82 1.58 -1.72 -13.54
N LYS A 83 0.93 -0.61 -13.87
CA LYS A 83 0.66 0.47 -12.91
C LYS A 83 -0.63 0.21 -12.12
N LEU A 84 -0.67 0.73 -10.90
CA LEU A 84 -1.93 0.89 -10.17
C LEU A 84 -2.78 2.00 -10.78
N LEU A 85 -4.09 1.74 -10.86
CA LEU A 85 -5.09 2.65 -11.42
C LEU A 85 -6.04 3.21 -10.36
N GLY A 86 -6.14 2.56 -9.21
CA GLY A 86 -7.02 2.99 -8.13
C GLY A 86 -6.77 2.18 -6.87
N MET A 87 -7.16 2.75 -5.74
CA MET A 87 -7.10 2.11 -4.44
C MET A 87 -8.37 2.41 -3.66
N GLN A 88 -8.78 1.45 -2.83
CA GLN A 88 -9.80 1.63 -1.80
C GLN A 88 -9.18 1.17 -0.49
N VAL A 89 -9.34 1.96 0.57
CA VAL A 89 -8.76 1.66 1.89
C VAL A 89 -9.85 1.84 2.94
N GLU A 90 -9.96 0.88 3.84
CA GLU A 90 -10.93 0.86 4.92
C GLU A 90 -10.24 0.54 6.23
N LEU A 91 -10.52 1.35 7.26
CA LEU A 91 -10.15 1.04 8.63
C LEU A 91 -11.36 0.39 9.32
N VAL A 92 -11.18 -0.83 9.81
CA VAL A 92 -12.24 -1.62 10.44
C VAL A 92 -11.87 -1.88 11.88
N ARG A 93 -12.78 -1.60 12.82
CA ARG A 93 -12.62 -1.98 14.22
C ARG A 93 -12.77 -3.50 14.35
N LYS A 94 -11.89 -4.13 15.12
CA LYS A 94 -12.01 -5.55 15.47
C LYS A 94 -13.09 -5.80 16.51
#